data_AF-A0ABD2NSZ5-F1
#
_entry.id   AF-A0ABD2NSZ5-F1
#
_cell.length_a   1.000
_cell.length_b   1.000
_cell.length_c   1.000
_cell.angle_alpha   90.00
_cell.angle_beta   90.00
_cell.angle_gamma   90.00
#
_symmetry.space_group_name_H-M   'P 1'
#
loop_
_entity.id
_entity.type
_entity.pdbx_description
1 polymer ?
#
loop_
_entity_poly.entity_id
_entity_poly.type
_entity_poly.pdbx_seq_one_letter_code
_entity_poly.pdbx_strand_id
1 'polypeptide(L)'
;MKTIYCRVILLNRRRPGEVERIFVETYVDCSKNQESYEDFQEAVSNTERILLQNLKRIVIRGKGGKPVPVLYSTFIQARIAELLKFRAKFLKEDNAYLLGNPGFQSSIVGYKVVSKYAASCGAKNPKTLTCTKLRKHLATLTQLFNMNDNEIDQLARFIDHTVGEDAVSEHSEDENDAAALVFERTLIDEVDQSDERKQKKAKQIVNKKRRVLIPWTEEQKQAVTSYFKTNISNGKPPIRRECEDLKKQHPDL
;
A
#
# COMPACT_ATOMS: atom_id res chain seq x y z
N MET A 1 4.69 -22.29 -5.96
CA MET A 1 4.32 -20.91 -6.35
C MET A 1 3.24 -20.28 -5.47
N LYS A 2 2.02 -20.84 -5.42
CA LYS A 2 0.90 -20.23 -4.66
C LYS A 2 1.18 -20.13 -3.14
N THR A 3 1.85 -21.13 -2.57
CA THR A 3 2.32 -21.09 -1.16
C THR A 3 3.31 -19.95 -0.90
N ILE A 4 4.29 -19.78 -1.80
CA ILE A 4 5.30 -18.70 -1.74
C ILE A 4 4.59 -17.34 -1.78
N TYR A 5 3.65 -17.16 -2.71
CA TYR A 5 2.85 -15.95 -2.81
C TYR A 5 2.13 -15.63 -1.50
N CYS A 6 1.46 -16.62 -0.91
CA CYS A 6 0.75 -16.46 0.36
C CYS A 6 1.69 -16.04 1.49
N ARG A 7 2.88 -16.65 1.60
CA ARG A 7 3.88 -16.27 2.61
C ARG A 7 4.42 -14.85 2.41
N VAL A 8 4.65 -14.41 1.18
CA VAL A 8 5.05 -13.03 0.88
C VAL A 8 3.98 -12.04 1.33
N ILE A 9 2.70 -12.33 1.05
CA ILE A 9 1.58 -11.49 1.50
C ILE A 9 1.42 -11.48 3.02
N LEU A 10 1.61 -12.62 3.68
CA LEU A 10 1.53 -12.70 5.14
C LEU A 10 2.66 -11.91 5.81
N LEU A 11 3.89 -12.02 5.29
CA LEU A 11 5.05 -11.29 5.81
C LEU A 11 4.92 -9.77 5.63
N ASN A 12 4.50 -9.32 4.46
CA ASN A 12 4.50 -7.90 4.13
C ASN A 12 3.15 -7.22 4.38
N ARG A 13 2.06 -7.98 4.54
CA ARG A 13 0.67 -7.50 4.68
C ARG A 13 0.23 -6.47 3.62
N ARG A 14 0.93 -6.43 2.48
CA ARG A 14 0.74 -5.52 1.33
C ARG A 14 -0.50 -5.86 0.51
N ARG A 15 -0.87 -4.95 -0.40
CA ARG A 15 -1.98 -5.21 -1.32
C ARG A 15 -1.58 -6.34 -2.30
N PRO A 16 -2.47 -7.27 -2.62
CA PRO A 16 -2.17 -8.35 -3.56
C PRO A 16 -1.63 -7.87 -4.91
N GLY A 17 -2.20 -6.77 -5.43
CA GLY A 17 -1.79 -6.17 -6.70
C GLY A 17 -0.35 -5.64 -6.72
N GLU A 18 0.24 -5.34 -5.57
CA GLU A 18 1.63 -4.88 -5.46
C GLU A 18 2.60 -6.06 -5.67
N VAL A 19 2.30 -7.22 -5.09
CA VAL A 19 3.10 -8.45 -5.24
C VAL A 19 2.85 -9.14 -6.58
N GLU A 20 1.63 -9.02 -7.12
CA GLU A 20 1.23 -9.57 -8.43
C GLU A 20 2.02 -8.98 -9.60
N ARG A 21 2.48 -7.74 -9.49
CA ARG A 21 3.09 -6.98 -10.58
C ARG A 21 4.62 -6.98 -10.54
N ILE A 22 5.22 -7.85 -9.73
CA ILE A 22 6.67 -7.96 -9.61
C ILE A 22 7.21 -8.78 -10.78
N PHE A 23 8.20 -8.25 -11.49
CA PHE A 23 8.88 -8.95 -12.58
C PHE A 23 10.11 -9.71 -12.08
N VAL A 24 10.52 -10.74 -12.83
CA VAL A 24 11.73 -11.52 -12.53
C VAL A 24 12.96 -10.62 -12.54
N GLU A 25 13.08 -9.76 -13.54
CA GLU A 25 14.17 -8.80 -13.69
C GLU A 25 14.31 -7.93 -12.43
N THR A 26 13.20 -7.36 -11.95
CA THR A 26 13.18 -6.54 -10.72
C THR A 26 13.67 -7.31 -9.49
N TYR A 27 13.41 -8.62 -9.42
CA TYR A 27 13.87 -9.47 -8.33
C TYR A 27 15.37 -9.79 -8.41
N VAL A 28 15.90 -9.98 -9.62
CA VAL A 28 17.30 -10.36 -9.87
C VAL A 28 18.22 -9.13 -9.84
N ASP A 29 17.83 -8.04 -10.51
CA ASP A 29 18.59 -6.78 -10.63
C ASP A 29 18.56 -5.89 -9.38
N CYS A 30 18.10 -6.42 -8.24
CA CYS A 30 17.89 -5.66 -7.01
C CYS A 30 19.16 -4.95 -6.48
N SER A 31 20.36 -5.33 -6.95
CA SER A 31 21.63 -4.66 -6.62
C SER A 31 21.76 -3.25 -7.19
N LYS A 32 21.03 -2.89 -8.26
CA LYS A 32 21.14 -1.59 -8.94
C LYS A 32 20.34 -0.46 -8.29
N ASN A 33 19.42 -0.76 -7.36
CA ASN A 33 18.58 0.24 -6.68
C ASN A 33 19.20 0.77 -5.37
N GLN A 34 20.53 0.70 -5.23
CA GLN A 34 21.27 1.09 -4.02
C GLN A 34 21.20 2.59 -3.68
N GLU A 35 20.90 3.48 -4.62
CA GLU A 35 20.82 4.93 -4.31
C GLU A 35 19.70 5.28 -3.33
N SER A 36 18.66 4.44 -3.19
CA SER A 36 17.61 4.61 -2.17
C SER A 36 17.96 3.94 -0.83
N TYR A 37 19.15 3.36 -0.70
CA TYR A 37 19.55 2.54 0.44
C TYR A 37 20.22 3.36 1.55
N GLU A 38 20.92 4.45 1.21
CA GLU A 38 21.63 5.29 2.19
C GLU A 38 20.65 5.99 3.16
N ASP A 39 19.61 6.64 2.62
CA ASP A 39 18.55 7.27 3.42
C ASP A 39 17.85 6.28 4.37
N PHE A 40 17.70 5.02 3.94
CA PHE A 40 17.10 3.97 4.76
C PHE A 40 18.05 3.47 5.84
N GLN A 41 19.33 3.28 5.53
CA GLN A 41 20.30 2.82 6.51
C GLN A 41 20.40 3.80 7.67
N GLU A 42 20.37 5.10 7.40
CA GLU A 42 20.37 6.14 8.44
C GLU A 42 19.12 6.13 9.33
N ALA A 43 17.95 5.77 8.77
CA ALA A 43 16.68 5.75 9.51
C ALA A 43 16.47 4.51 10.39
N VAL A 44 17.25 3.44 10.15
CA VAL A 44 17.05 2.13 10.80
C VAL A 44 18.01 1.95 11.98
N SER A 45 17.48 1.51 13.11
CA SER A 45 18.25 1.25 14.34
C SER A 45 19.21 0.06 14.15
N ASN A 46 20.23 -0.02 15.02
CA ASN A 46 21.21 -1.12 14.96
C ASN A 46 20.56 -2.51 15.08
N THR A 47 19.52 -2.64 15.91
CA THR A 47 18.77 -3.90 16.07
C THR A 47 18.01 -4.27 14.81
N GLU A 48 17.32 -3.30 14.20
CA GLU A 48 16.57 -3.52 12.96
C GLU A 48 17.48 -3.83 11.77
N ARG A 49 18.68 -3.23 11.73
CA ARG A 49 19.71 -3.57 10.73
C ARG A 49 20.10 -5.05 10.80
N ILE A 50 20.22 -5.61 12.00
CA ILE A 50 20.51 -7.05 12.18
C ILE A 50 19.35 -7.90 11.65
N LEU A 51 18.11 -7.53 11.96
CA LEU A 51 16.92 -8.23 11.46
C LEU A 51 16.83 -8.19 9.92
N LEU A 52 17.20 -7.06 9.33
CA LEU A 52 17.21 -6.83 7.89
C LEU A 52 18.26 -7.62 7.12
N GLN A 53 19.38 -7.99 7.74
CA GLN A 53 20.45 -8.75 7.07
C GLN A 53 19.92 -10.07 6.47
N ASN A 54 18.90 -10.64 7.09
CA ASN A 54 18.27 -11.89 6.66
C ASN A 54 17.09 -11.68 5.68
N LEU A 55 16.75 -10.44 5.37
CA LEU A 55 15.62 -10.08 4.52
C LEU A 55 16.12 -9.42 3.23
N LYS A 56 15.75 -9.99 2.09
CA LYS A 56 15.97 -9.35 0.79
C LYS A 56 14.88 -8.31 0.56
N ARG A 57 15.25 -7.03 0.45
CA ARG A 57 14.37 -5.91 0.12
C ARG A 57 14.33 -5.69 -1.40
N ILE A 58 13.14 -5.56 -1.95
CA ILE A 58 12.91 -5.19 -3.36
C ILE A 58 11.98 -3.99 -3.38
N VAL A 59 12.39 -2.93 -4.07
CA VAL A 59 11.59 -1.72 -4.21
C VAL A 59 10.82 -1.78 -5.53
N ILE A 60 9.49 -1.70 -5.44
CA ILE A 60 8.57 -1.70 -6.58
C ILE A 60 7.90 -0.33 -6.72
N ARG A 61 7.34 -0.03 -7.89
CA ARG A 61 6.61 1.23 -8.11
C ARG A 61 5.15 1.08 -7.73
N GLY A 62 4.73 1.80 -6.69
CA GLY A 62 3.35 1.89 -6.24
C GLY A 62 2.53 2.94 -7.01
N LYS A 63 1.30 3.18 -6.53
CA LYS A 63 0.40 4.21 -7.09
C LYS A 63 1.07 5.58 -7.03
N GLY A 64 1.06 6.30 -8.15
CA GLY A 64 1.69 7.62 -8.26
C GLY A 64 3.22 7.58 -8.33
N GLY A 65 3.81 6.43 -8.67
CA GLY A 65 5.25 6.27 -8.82
C GLY A 65 6.02 6.24 -7.50
N LYS A 66 5.33 6.24 -6.35
CA LYS A 66 5.97 6.13 -5.04
C LYS A 66 6.70 4.77 -4.94
N PRO A 67 7.97 4.74 -4.50
CA PRO A 67 8.66 3.49 -4.23
C PRO A 67 7.98 2.78 -3.05
N VAL A 68 7.76 1.47 -3.17
CA VAL A 68 7.18 0.62 -2.13
C VAL A 68 8.12 -0.58 -1.93
N PRO A 69 8.66 -0.78 -0.72
CA PRO A 69 9.50 -1.93 -0.45
C PRO A 69 8.66 -3.19 -0.17
N VAL A 70 9.16 -4.32 -0.66
CA VAL A 70 8.67 -5.68 -0.44
C VAL A 70 9.83 -6.54 0.02
N LEU A 71 9.63 -7.23 1.14
CA LEU A 71 10.63 -8.08 1.78
C LEU A 71 10.43 -9.55 1.45
N TYR A 72 11.55 -10.26 1.45
CA TYR A 72 11.62 -11.70 1.24
C TYR A 72 12.54 -12.31 2.29
N SER A 73 12.02 -13.17 3.16
CA SER A 73 12.83 -13.92 4.11
C SER A 73 13.75 -14.93 3.42
N THR A 74 14.84 -15.32 4.07
CA THR A 74 15.78 -16.35 3.56
C THR A 74 15.08 -17.61 3.06
N PHE A 75 14.07 -18.08 3.80
CA PHE A 75 13.23 -19.20 3.38
C PHE A 75 12.53 -18.94 2.04
N ILE A 76 11.88 -17.79 1.90
CA ILE A 76 11.17 -17.42 0.67
C ILE A 76 12.16 -17.27 -0.49
N GLN A 77 13.32 -16.66 -0.25
CA GLN A 77 14.38 -16.50 -1.24
C GLN A 77 14.86 -17.86 -1.78
N ALA A 78 15.12 -18.84 -0.90
CA ALA A 78 15.51 -20.18 -1.31
C ALA A 78 14.44 -20.84 -2.21
N ARG A 79 13.15 -20.69 -1.86
CA ARG A 79 12.05 -21.22 -2.67
C ARG A 79 11.89 -20.51 -4.01
N ILE A 80 12.15 -19.21 -4.08
CA ILE A 80 12.15 -18.46 -5.33
C ILE A 80 13.34 -18.87 -6.19
N ALA A 81 14.52 -19.08 -5.61
CA ALA A 81 15.70 -19.57 -6.34
C ALA A 81 15.45 -20.96 -6.96
N GLU A 82 14.86 -21.89 -6.20
CA GLU A 82 14.39 -23.18 -6.73
C GLU A 82 13.36 -22.99 -7.85
N LEU A 83 12.40 -22.07 -7.66
CA LEU A 83 11.36 -21.81 -8.66
C LEU A 83 11.93 -21.29 -9.98
N LEU A 84 12.93 -20.41 -9.93
CA LEU A 84 13.57 -19.85 -11.11
C LEU A 84 14.32 -20.92 -11.92
N LYS A 85 14.95 -21.91 -11.26
CA LYS A 85 15.62 -23.03 -11.94
C LYS A 85 14.67 -23.87 -12.79
N PHE A 86 13.47 -24.13 -12.28
CA PHE A 86 12.48 -24.97 -12.98
C PHE A 86 11.52 -24.18 -13.87
N ARG A 87 11.67 -22.85 -13.94
CA ARG A 87 10.71 -21.93 -14.58
C ARG A 87 10.33 -22.34 -16.01
N ALA A 88 11.32 -22.72 -16.81
CA ALA A 88 11.13 -23.13 -18.21
C ALA A 88 10.22 -24.36 -18.37
N LYS A 89 10.06 -25.19 -17.34
CA LYS A 89 9.26 -26.42 -17.41
C LYS A 89 7.76 -26.18 -17.28
N PHE A 90 7.33 -25.10 -16.62
CA PHE A 90 5.92 -24.92 -16.24
C PHE A 90 5.34 -23.53 -16.57
N LEU A 91 6.17 -22.55 -16.92
CA LEU A 91 5.73 -21.23 -17.42
C LEU A 91 6.07 -21.08 -18.89
N LYS A 92 5.22 -20.35 -19.62
CA LYS A 92 5.54 -19.89 -20.98
C LYS A 92 6.70 -18.90 -20.90
N GLU A 93 7.58 -18.92 -21.90
CA GLU A 93 8.76 -18.05 -21.99
C GLU A 93 8.39 -16.55 -21.94
N ASP A 94 7.21 -16.21 -22.46
CA ASP A 94 6.70 -14.83 -22.53
C ASP A 94 6.14 -14.27 -21.20
N ASN A 95 6.13 -15.07 -20.12
CA ASN A 95 5.67 -14.59 -18.82
C ASN A 95 6.82 -13.90 -18.06
N ALA A 96 6.77 -12.57 -17.91
CA ALA A 96 7.77 -11.79 -17.19
C ALA A 96 7.56 -11.73 -15.66
N TYR A 97 6.41 -12.17 -15.14
CA TYR A 97 6.08 -12.04 -13.71
C TYR A 97 6.87 -13.00 -12.84
N LEU A 98 7.38 -12.53 -11.69
CA LEU A 98 8.11 -13.34 -10.72
C LEU A 98 7.30 -14.58 -10.32
N LEU A 99 6.02 -14.37 -9.99
CA LEU A 99 5.06 -15.41 -9.63
C LEU A 99 3.97 -15.51 -10.69
N GLY A 100 4.30 -16.15 -11.81
CA GLY A 100 3.40 -16.41 -12.94
C GLY A 100 2.43 -17.57 -12.70
N ASN A 101 1.30 -17.56 -13.40
CA ASN A 101 0.36 -18.67 -13.43
C ASN A 101 0.81 -19.72 -14.48
N PRO A 102 0.90 -21.03 -14.14
CA PRO A 102 1.33 -22.06 -15.08
C PRO A 102 0.51 -22.04 -16.38
N GLY A 103 1.19 -22.08 -17.53
CA GLY A 103 0.56 -22.10 -18.86
C GLY A 103 -0.04 -20.78 -19.36
N PHE A 104 -0.06 -19.72 -18.55
CA PHE A 104 -0.59 -18.40 -18.93
C PHE A 104 0.47 -17.30 -18.82
N GLN A 105 0.28 -16.21 -19.54
CA GLN A 105 1.11 -14.99 -19.47
C GLN A 105 0.62 -14.02 -18.37
N SER A 106 -0.04 -14.55 -17.34
CA SER A 106 -0.60 -13.76 -16.25
C SER A 106 0.12 -14.05 -14.94
N SER A 107 0.06 -13.10 -14.02
CA SER A 107 0.50 -13.30 -12.65
C SER A 107 -0.52 -14.10 -11.85
N ILE A 108 -0.09 -14.64 -10.71
CA ILE A 108 -0.96 -15.33 -9.78
C ILE A 108 -1.94 -14.33 -9.13
N VAL A 109 -3.24 -14.56 -9.30
CA VAL A 109 -4.27 -13.74 -8.63
C VAL A 109 -4.26 -13.99 -7.12
N GLY A 110 -3.80 -13.00 -6.36
CA GLY A 110 -3.50 -13.13 -4.95
C GLY A 110 -4.71 -13.36 -4.06
N TYR A 111 -5.82 -12.67 -4.34
CA TYR A 111 -7.07 -12.86 -3.58
C TYR A 111 -7.56 -14.31 -3.63
N LYS A 112 -7.49 -14.95 -4.80
CA LYS A 112 -7.88 -16.36 -4.98
C LYS A 112 -6.95 -17.30 -4.20
N VAL A 113 -5.65 -16.99 -4.19
CA VAL A 113 -4.66 -17.79 -3.46
C VAL A 113 -4.87 -17.72 -1.96
N VAL A 114 -4.97 -16.50 -1.40
CA VAL A 114 -5.15 -16.33 0.04
C VAL A 114 -6.47 -16.93 0.50
N SER A 115 -7.56 -16.70 -0.24
CA SER A 115 -8.88 -17.28 0.07
C SER A 115 -8.84 -18.82 0.07
N LYS A 116 -8.14 -19.45 -0.89
CA LYS A 116 -7.98 -20.90 -0.93
C LYS A 116 -7.25 -21.44 0.31
N TYR A 117 -6.14 -20.80 0.70
CA TYR A 117 -5.37 -21.25 1.87
C TYR A 117 -6.11 -20.96 3.19
N ALA A 118 -6.83 -19.83 3.28
CA ALA A 118 -7.71 -19.54 4.41
C ALA A 118 -8.77 -20.63 4.61
N ALA A 119 -9.42 -21.08 3.54
CA ALA A 119 -10.40 -22.17 3.63
C ALA A 119 -9.78 -23.51 4.08
N SER A 120 -8.50 -23.73 3.78
CA SER A 120 -7.81 -24.99 4.05
C SER A 120 -7.06 -25.01 5.38
N CYS A 121 -6.96 -23.89 6.09
CA CYS A 121 -6.12 -23.76 7.29
C CYS A 121 -6.80 -24.15 8.61
N GLY A 122 -8.08 -24.51 8.59
CA GLY A 122 -8.82 -24.90 9.81
C GLY A 122 -9.15 -23.76 10.78
N ALA A 123 -8.98 -22.50 10.37
CA ALA A 123 -9.34 -21.37 11.22
C ALA A 123 -10.84 -21.35 11.56
N LYS A 124 -11.18 -20.89 12.78
CA LYS A 124 -12.58 -20.75 13.27
C LYS A 124 -13.46 -19.97 12.29
N ASN A 125 -12.92 -18.91 11.67
CA ASN A 125 -13.63 -18.11 10.68
C ASN A 125 -12.76 -17.79 9.45
N PRO A 126 -12.68 -18.70 8.44
CA PRO A 126 -11.84 -18.51 7.27
C PRO A 126 -12.17 -17.24 6.45
N LYS A 127 -13.42 -16.77 6.52
CA LYS A 127 -13.89 -15.57 5.79
C LYS A 127 -13.27 -14.27 6.32
N THR A 128 -12.65 -14.28 7.51
CA THR A 128 -11.95 -13.11 8.04
C THR A 128 -10.50 -13.02 7.55
N LEU A 129 -9.90 -14.12 7.12
CA LEU A 129 -8.52 -14.20 6.62
C LEU A 129 -8.42 -13.69 5.17
N THR A 130 -8.68 -12.40 5.01
CA THR A 130 -8.60 -11.69 3.73
C THR A 130 -7.46 -10.69 3.75
N CYS A 131 -6.83 -10.44 2.59
CA CYS A 131 -5.72 -9.48 2.49
C CYS A 131 -6.10 -8.08 3.03
N THR A 132 -7.35 -7.65 2.82
CA THR A 132 -7.86 -6.38 3.35
C THR A 132 -7.92 -6.36 4.87
N LYS A 133 -8.42 -7.43 5.51
CA LYS A 133 -8.50 -7.52 6.97
C LYS A 133 -7.12 -7.68 7.59
N LEU A 134 -6.23 -8.46 6.98
CA LEU A 134 -4.84 -8.58 7.41
C LEU A 134 -4.10 -7.24 7.40
N ARG A 135 -4.31 -6.42 6.35
CA ARG A 135 -3.76 -5.07 6.28
C ARG A 135 -4.39 -4.11 7.29
N LYS A 136 -5.69 -4.25 7.58
CA LYS A 136 -6.36 -3.46 8.64
C LYS A 136 -5.80 -3.81 10.02
N HIS A 137 -5.65 -5.10 10.31
CA HIS A 137 -5.08 -5.61 11.55
C HIS A 137 -3.69 -5.04 11.79
N LEU A 138 -2.82 -5.11 10.79
CA LEU A 138 -1.53 -4.47 10.82
C LEU A 138 -1.63 -2.97 11.14
N ALA A 139 -2.49 -2.22 10.43
CA ALA A 139 -2.63 -0.77 10.67
C ALA A 139 -3.04 -0.48 12.11
N THR A 140 -3.95 -1.29 12.68
CA THR A 140 -4.34 -1.21 14.09
C THR A 140 -3.18 -1.51 15.03
N LEU A 141 -2.40 -2.56 14.76
CA LEU A 141 -1.23 -2.90 15.56
C LEU A 141 -0.17 -1.79 15.52
N THR A 142 0.18 -1.29 14.34
CA THR A 142 1.14 -0.18 14.22
C THR A 142 0.65 1.06 14.96
N GLN A 143 -0.65 1.36 14.87
CA GLN A 143 -1.24 2.46 15.63
C GLN A 143 -1.08 2.23 17.13
N LEU A 144 -1.39 1.04 17.63
CA LEU A 144 -1.25 0.68 19.05
C LEU A 144 0.21 0.78 19.54
N PHE A 145 1.17 0.30 18.75
CA PHE A 145 2.60 0.40 19.07
C PHE A 145 3.15 1.84 19.02
N ASN A 146 2.42 2.76 18.39
CA ASN A 146 2.79 4.17 18.31
C ASN A 146 2.04 5.05 19.33
N MET A 147 1.14 4.47 20.13
CA MET A 147 0.47 5.20 21.20
C MET A 147 1.41 5.38 22.39
N ASN A 148 1.28 6.52 23.07
CA ASN A 148 1.88 6.72 24.39
C ASN A 148 1.00 6.14 25.50
N ASP A 149 1.54 6.01 26.71
CA ASP A 149 0.84 5.40 27.86
C ASP A 149 -0.51 6.07 28.16
N ASN A 150 -0.61 7.40 27.97
CA ASN A 150 -1.85 8.14 28.19
C ASN A 150 -2.91 7.87 27.10
N GLU A 151 -2.49 7.68 25.86
CA GLU A 151 -3.37 7.27 24.75
C GLU A 151 -3.83 5.81 24.92
N ILE A 152 -2.95 4.94 25.42
CA ILE A 152 -3.30 3.54 25.76
C ILE A 152 -4.34 3.53 26.89
N ASP A 153 -4.15 4.31 27.94
CA ASP A 153 -5.11 4.44 29.05
C ASP A 153 -6.47 4.99 28.58
N GLN A 154 -6.48 5.98 27.70
CA GLN A 154 -7.71 6.51 27.11
C GLN A 154 -8.42 5.46 26.23
N LEU A 155 -7.65 4.70 25.45
CA LEU A 155 -8.18 3.61 24.64
C LEU A 155 -8.76 2.50 25.52
N ALA A 156 -8.06 2.10 26.60
CA ALA A 156 -8.52 1.09 27.53
C ALA A 156 -9.83 1.49 28.20
N ARG A 157 -9.93 2.74 28.70
CA ARG A 157 -11.18 3.28 29.25
C ARG A 157 -12.30 3.30 28.20
N PHE A 158 -11.99 3.71 26.97
CA PHE A 158 -12.96 3.68 25.89
C PHE A 158 -13.45 2.26 25.57
N ILE A 159 -12.53 1.28 25.55
CA ILE A 159 -12.86 -0.13 25.35
C ILE A 159 -13.71 -0.66 26.50
N ASP A 160 -13.32 -0.45 27.76
CA ASP A 160 -14.06 -0.89 28.95
C ASP A 160 -15.46 -0.27 29.03
N HIS A 161 -15.64 0.97 28.55
CA HIS A 161 -16.96 1.60 28.44
C HIS A 161 -17.79 1.09 27.25
N THR A 162 -17.16 0.53 26.21
CA THR A 162 -17.85 -0.13 25.08
C THR A 162 -18.12 -1.61 25.31
N VAL A 163 -17.37 -2.26 26.20
CA VAL A 163 -17.54 -3.64 26.63
C VAL A 163 -18.37 -3.65 27.92
N GLY A 164 -19.63 -3.22 27.80
CA GLY A 164 -20.65 -3.71 28.73
C GLY A 164 -20.81 -5.20 28.46
N GLU A 165 -20.26 -6.03 29.36
CA GLU A 165 -20.43 -7.49 29.49
C GLU A 165 -20.29 -8.28 28.17
N ASP A 166 -19.06 -8.76 27.88
CA ASP A 166 -18.74 -10.02 27.16
C ASP A 166 -17.54 -9.85 26.20
N ALA A 167 -16.31 -10.04 26.69
CA ALA A 167 -15.22 -10.60 25.87
C ALA A 167 -14.03 -11.04 26.71
N VAL A 168 -13.84 -12.35 26.77
CA VAL A 168 -12.71 -13.07 27.36
C VAL A 168 -11.41 -12.74 26.64
N SER A 169 -10.36 -12.57 27.43
CA SER A 169 -8.95 -12.45 27.05
C SER A 169 -8.42 -13.71 26.36
N GLU A 170 -7.85 -13.58 25.16
CA GLU A 170 -6.85 -14.51 24.63
C GLU A 170 -5.60 -13.70 24.26
N HIS A 171 -4.63 -13.65 25.17
CA HIS A 171 -3.25 -13.30 24.85
C HIS A 171 -2.59 -14.53 24.21
N SER A 172 -2.04 -14.36 23.01
CA SER A 172 -1.10 -15.31 22.42
C SER A 172 0.24 -14.59 22.26
N GLU A 173 1.26 -15.15 22.91
CA GLU A 173 2.65 -14.76 22.82
C GLU A 173 3.24 -15.34 21.53
N ASP A 174 3.37 -14.51 20.49
CA ASP A 174 4.14 -14.84 19.29
C ASP A 174 5.23 -13.78 19.08
N GLU A 175 6.37 -13.96 19.77
CA GLU A 175 7.54 -13.06 19.76
C GLU A 175 8.18 -12.86 18.38
N ASN A 176 7.86 -13.70 17.38
CA ASN A 176 8.40 -13.60 16.03
C ASN A 176 7.63 -12.64 15.10
N ASP A 177 6.38 -12.27 15.42
CA ASP A 177 5.61 -11.32 14.62
C ASP A 177 5.94 -9.86 14.97
N ALA A 178 6.47 -9.62 16.19
CA ALA A 178 6.90 -8.30 16.65
C ALA A 178 8.00 -7.70 15.75
N ALA A 179 8.93 -8.52 15.24
CA ALA A 179 10.00 -8.08 14.35
C ALA A 179 9.48 -7.56 13.00
N ALA A 180 8.45 -8.19 12.42
CA ALA A 180 7.83 -7.73 11.18
C ALA A 180 7.00 -6.44 11.39
N LEU A 181 6.40 -6.31 12.58
CA LEU A 181 5.59 -5.15 12.97
C LEU A 181 6.46 -3.92 13.31
N VAL A 182 7.58 -4.11 14.02
CA VAL A 182 8.62 -3.10 14.24
C VAL A 182 9.26 -2.71 12.90
N PHE A 183 9.47 -3.67 12.00
CA PHE A 183 9.98 -3.38 10.67
C PHE A 183 9.00 -2.59 9.80
N GLU A 184 7.70 -2.85 9.91
CA GLU A 184 6.68 -2.06 9.20
C GLU A 184 6.50 -0.67 9.83
N ARG A 185 6.73 -0.53 11.14
CA ARG A 185 6.86 0.76 11.83
C ARG A 185 8.00 1.60 11.24
N THR A 186 9.20 1.04 11.05
CA THR A 186 10.30 1.75 10.37
C THR A 186 9.97 2.13 8.93
N LEU A 187 9.21 1.31 8.20
CA LEU A 187 8.75 1.63 6.84
C LEU A 187 7.65 2.72 6.81
N ILE A 188 6.83 2.84 7.85
CA ILE A 188 5.82 3.90 7.99
C ILE A 188 6.50 5.21 8.38
N ASP A 189 7.50 5.16 9.26
CA ASP A 189 8.36 6.30 9.59
C ASP A 189 9.17 6.79 8.37
N GLU A 190 9.62 5.90 7.46
CA GLU A 190 10.16 6.29 6.15
C GLU A 190 9.14 7.08 5.31
N VAL A 191 7.85 6.70 5.34
CA VAL A 191 6.79 7.41 4.59
C VAL A 191 6.56 8.79 5.21
N ASP A 192 6.51 8.90 6.54
CA ASP A 192 6.32 10.17 7.26
C ASP A 192 7.55 11.09 7.14
N GLN A 193 8.77 10.58 7.26
CA GLN A 193 9.99 11.38 7.04
C GLN A 193 10.16 11.79 5.56
N SER A 194 9.72 10.96 4.61
CA SER A 194 9.65 11.35 3.20
C SER A 194 8.56 12.40 2.95
N ASP A 195 7.53 12.47 3.78
CA ASP A 195 6.50 13.50 3.73
C ASP A 195 6.95 14.78 4.47
N GLU A 196 7.77 14.70 5.52
CA GLU A 196 8.45 15.85 6.14
C GLU A 196 9.55 16.45 5.25
N ARG A 197 10.38 15.63 4.59
CA ARG A 197 11.36 16.08 3.59
C ARG A 197 10.65 16.65 2.34
N LYS A 198 9.51 16.09 1.94
CA LYS A 198 8.62 16.71 0.93
C LYS A 198 7.97 18.00 1.45
N GLN A 199 7.63 18.13 2.73
CA GLN A 199 7.15 19.38 3.31
C GLN A 199 8.24 20.45 3.35
N LYS A 200 9.51 20.09 3.59
CA LYS A 200 10.66 21.03 3.51
C LYS A 200 10.95 21.46 2.07
N LYS A 201 10.91 20.55 1.08
CA LYS A 201 10.96 20.91 -0.36
C LYS A 201 9.70 21.64 -0.84
N ALA A 202 8.52 21.35 -0.29
CA ALA A 202 7.27 22.07 -0.57
C ALA A 202 7.28 23.46 0.04
N LYS A 203 7.88 23.68 1.22
CA LYS A 203 8.09 25.01 1.81
C LYS A 203 8.93 25.91 0.89
N GLN A 204 9.85 25.36 0.09
CA GLN A 204 10.52 26.10 -0.99
C GLN A 204 9.63 26.38 -2.23
N ILE A 205 8.57 25.58 -2.46
CA ILE A 205 7.61 25.74 -3.57
C ILE A 205 6.35 26.56 -3.15
N VAL A 206 6.19 26.88 -1.87
CA VAL A 206 5.01 27.56 -1.27
C VAL A 206 4.89 29.06 -1.63
N ASN A 207 5.65 29.57 -2.59
CA ASN A 207 5.28 30.85 -3.24
C ASN A 207 4.18 30.72 -4.31
N LYS A 208 3.53 29.55 -4.46
CA LYS A 208 2.27 29.44 -5.20
C LYS A 208 1.09 29.66 -4.26
N LYS A 209 0.35 30.76 -4.48
CA LYS A 209 -0.89 31.15 -3.79
C LYS A 209 -1.74 29.91 -3.49
N ARG A 210 -2.04 29.66 -2.20
CA ARG A 210 -3.03 28.66 -1.79
C ARG A 210 -4.33 28.95 -2.53
N ARG A 211 -4.86 27.96 -3.28
CA ARG A 211 -6.16 28.07 -3.93
C ARG A 211 -7.22 28.13 -2.84
N VAL A 212 -7.81 29.31 -2.64
CA VAL A 212 -8.99 29.49 -1.80
C VAL A 212 -10.21 29.10 -2.65
N LEU A 213 -11.00 28.14 -2.17
CA LEU A 213 -12.25 27.77 -2.82
C LEU A 213 -13.30 28.83 -2.50
N ILE A 214 -13.76 29.55 -3.51
CA ILE A 214 -14.84 30.53 -3.39
C ILE A 214 -16.14 29.83 -3.82
N PRO A 215 -17.18 29.78 -2.96
CA PRO A 215 -18.49 29.28 -3.36
C PRO A 215 -19.06 30.09 -4.53
N TRP A 216 -19.72 29.42 -5.46
CA TRP A 216 -20.35 30.06 -6.61
C TRP A 216 -21.55 30.91 -6.17
N THR A 217 -21.66 32.13 -6.67
CA THR A 217 -22.85 32.97 -6.51
C THR A 217 -24.00 32.43 -7.36
N GLU A 218 -25.24 32.79 -7.01
CA GLU A 218 -26.42 32.38 -7.78
C GLU A 218 -26.38 32.91 -9.22
N GLU A 219 -25.84 34.11 -9.44
CA GLU A 219 -25.65 34.71 -10.76
C GLU A 219 -24.68 33.90 -11.62
N GLN A 220 -23.55 33.46 -11.04
CA GLN A 220 -22.56 32.62 -11.71
C GLN A 220 -23.14 31.26 -12.09
N LYS A 221 -23.92 30.64 -11.19
CA LYS A 221 -24.62 29.37 -11.48
C LYS A 221 -25.63 29.53 -12.60
N GLN A 222 -26.38 30.63 -12.60
CA GLN A 222 -27.37 30.92 -13.62
C GLN A 222 -26.73 31.17 -15.00
N ALA A 223 -25.60 31.89 -15.05
CA ALA A 223 -24.85 32.15 -16.28
C ALA A 223 -24.28 30.87 -16.91
N VAL A 224 -23.72 29.96 -16.12
CA VAL A 224 -23.24 28.65 -16.62
C VAL A 224 -24.40 27.78 -17.08
N THR A 225 -25.49 27.74 -16.31
CA THR A 225 -26.66 26.91 -16.62
C THR A 225 -27.39 27.40 -17.87
N SER A 226 -27.44 28.71 -18.12
CA SER A 226 -28.03 29.27 -19.33
C SER A 226 -27.16 29.00 -20.55
N TYR A 227 -25.84 29.20 -20.45
CA TYR A 227 -24.91 28.99 -21.56
C TYR A 227 -24.81 27.52 -22.00
N PHE A 228 -24.76 26.59 -21.03
CA PHE A 228 -24.66 25.16 -21.32
C PHE A 228 -26.00 24.44 -21.35
N LYS A 229 -27.14 25.15 -21.36
CA LYS A 229 -28.48 24.55 -21.31
C LYS A 229 -28.66 23.44 -22.37
N THR A 230 -28.23 23.70 -23.60
CA THR A 230 -28.31 22.74 -24.71
C THR A 230 -27.39 21.54 -24.52
N ASN A 231 -26.20 21.75 -23.95
CA ASN A 231 -25.22 20.68 -23.70
C ASN A 231 -25.68 19.77 -22.55
N ILE A 232 -26.27 20.36 -21.50
CA ILE A 232 -26.85 19.64 -20.36
C ILE A 232 -28.03 18.78 -20.84
N SER A 233 -28.98 19.34 -21.60
CA SER A 233 -30.12 18.58 -22.12
C SER A 233 -29.71 17.44 -23.06
N ASN A 234 -28.60 17.60 -23.80
CA ASN A 234 -28.09 16.59 -24.72
C ASN A 234 -27.04 15.64 -24.08
N GLY A 235 -26.75 15.77 -22.78
CA GLY A 235 -25.75 14.95 -22.09
C GLY A 235 -24.32 15.10 -22.63
N LYS A 236 -24.01 16.21 -23.30
CA LYS A 236 -22.71 16.47 -23.91
C LYS A 236 -21.83 17.26 -22.93
N PRO A 237 -20.62 16.78 -22.59
CA PRO A 237 -19.71 17.52 -21.72
C PRO A 237 -19.16 18.78 -22.42
N PRO A 238 -19.01 19.91 -21.71
CA PRO A 238 -18.41 21.12 -22.24
C PRO A 238 -16.99 20.92 -22.76
N ILE A 239 -16.68 21.52 -23.92
CA ILE A 239 -15.33 21.49 -24.49
C ILE A 239 -14.54 22.70 -23.98
N ARG A 240 -13.22 22.55 -23.82
CA ARG A 240 -12.32 23.60 -23.29
C ARG A 240 -12.52 24.98 -23.92
N ARG A 241 -12.72 25.05 -25.25
CA ARG A 241 -12.95 26.32 -25.97
C ARG A 241 -14.23 27.02 -25.51
N GLU A 242 -15.32 26.28 -25.34
CA GLU A 242 -16.61 26.80 -24.87
C GLU A 242 -16.50 27.36 -23.44
N CYS A 243 -15.74 26.67 -22.58
CA CYS A 243 -15.47 27.16 -21.23
C CYS A 243 -14.60 28.43 -21.22
N GLU A 244 -13.61 28.53 -22.13
CA GLU A 244 -12.77 29.73 -22.27
C GLU A 244 -13.58 30.92 -22.83
N ASP A 245 -14.51 30.68 -23.75
CA ASP A 245 -15.38 31.72 -24.30
C ASP A 245 -16.41 32.22 -23.28
N LEU A 246 -16.96 31.32 -22.44
CA LEU A 246 -17.81 31.72 -21.33
C LEU A 246 -17.07 32.63 -20.33
N LYS A 247 -15.80 32.31 -20.04
CA LYS A 247 -14.94 33.14 -19.16
C LYS A 247 -14.58 34.50 -19.76
N LYS A 248 -14.52 34.62 -21.08
CA LYS A 248 -14.37 35.94 -21.73
C LYS A 248 -15.63 36.78 -21.63
N GLN A 249 -16.81 36.15 -21.70
CA GLN A 249 -18.10 36.82 -21.62
C GLN A 249 -18.47 37.22 -20.18
N HIS A 250 -18.03 36.43 -19.20
CA HIS A 250 -18.22 36.68 -17.78
C HIS A 250 -16.87 36.59 -17.05
N PRO A 251 -16.14 37.72 -16.93
CA PRO A 251 -14.82 37.77 -16.28
C PRO A 251 -14.85 37.37 -14.80
N ASP A 252 -16.03 37.40 -14.19
CA ASP A 252 -16.28 37.04 -12.80
C ASP A 252 -16.42 35.51 -12.58
N LEU A 253 -16.20 34.66 -13.61
CA LEU A 253 -16.25 33.18 -13.59
C LEU A 253 -14.87 32.45 -13.61
#